data_AF-A0A0E3NKM9-F1
#
_entry.id   AF-A0A0E3NKM9-F1
#
_cell.length_a   1.000
_cell.length_b   1.000
_cell.length_c   1.000
_cell.angle_alpha   90.00
_cell.angle_beta   90.00
_cell.angle_gamma   90.00
#
_symmetry.space_group_name_H-M   'P 1'
#
loop_
_entity.id
_entity.type
_entity.pdbx_description
1 polymer ?
#
loop_
_entity_poly.entity_id
_entity_poly.type
_entity_poly.pdbx_seq_one_letter_code
_entity_poly.pdbx_strand_id
1 'polypeptide(L)'
;MNPPLYTRCLRCGRSLRDHKSKSRGYGPECWQKVKHALPSRPPTIKTRSIENIFTVNAVYESIGVRVSSHSCPSCGALLGSAEIHSYDHEDGLNLRGFLRPQWVYLSCPRCGIDIALHKLTRNGCGDLCKHYRQISIAEALRV
;
A
#
# COMPACT_ATOMS: atom_id res chain seq x y z
N MET A 1 -9.62 -0.61 14.91
CA MET A 1 -9.14 -1.58 13.88
C MET A 1 -8.02 -2.40 14.49
N ASN A 2 -8.14 -3.73 14.50
CA ASN A 2 -7.08 -4.60 15.03
C ASN A 2 -5.89 -4.62 14.07
N PRO A 3 -4.65 -4.47 14.55
CA PRO A 3 -3.47 -4.44 13.69
C PRO A 3 -3.27 -5.80 13.00
N PRO A 4 -2.80 -5.80 11.75
CA PRO A 4 -2.64 -7.01 10.98
C PRO A 4 -1.70 -8.02 11.63
N LEU A 5 -2.13 -9.26 11.89
CA LEU A 5 -1.24 -10.31 12.40
C LEU A 5 -0.74 -11.19 11.24
N TYR A 6 0.40 -10.81 10.69
CA TYR A 6 1.11 -11.56 9.65
C TYR A 6 1.72 -12.83 10.24
N THR A 7 1.64 -13.94 9.52
CA THR A 7 2.22 -15.23 9.96
C THR A 7 3.67 -15.41 9.50
N ARG A 8 4.09 -14.68 8.46
CA ARG A 8 5.43 -14.75 7.86
C ARG A 8 6.01 -13.37 7.60
N CYS A 9 7.34 -13.28 7.66
CA CYS A 9 8.09 -12.07 7.35
C CYS A 9 7.94 -11.72 5.87
N LEU A 10 7.45 -10.51 5.57
CA LEU A 10 7.27 -10.02 4.21
C LEU A 10 8.58 -9.79 3.45
N ARG A 11 9.72 -9.75 4.16
CA ARG A 11 11.05 -9.61 3.55
C ARG A 11 11.75 -10.93 3.28
N CYS A 12 11.76 -11.85 4.25
CA CYS A 12 12.57 -13.07 4.20
C CYS A 12 11.76 -14.38 4.28
N GLY A 13 10.44 -14.30 4.41
CA GLY A 13 9.56 -15.47 4.43
C GLY A 13 9.59 -16.33 5.70
N ARG A 14 10.45 -16.05 6.69
CA ARG A 14 10.48 -16.79 7.97
C ARG A 14 9.21 -16.56 8.81
N SER A 15 8.79 -17.56 9.56
CA SER A 15 7.59 -17.47 10.44
C SER A 15 7.76 -16.43 11.55
N LEU A 16 6.70 -15.67 11.83
CA LEU A 16 6.67 -14.64 12.88
C LEU A 16 6.02 -15.22 14.14
N ARG A 17 6.74 -15.18 15.27
CA ARG A 17 6.30 -15.77 16.53
C ARG A 17 5.69 -14.73 17.47
N ASP A 18 6.42 -13.65 17.72
CA ASP A 18 6.00 -12.61 18.67
C ASP A 18 4.95 -11.66 18.09
N HIS A 19 4.06 -11.16 18.95
CA HIS A 19 2.94 -10.31 18.56
C HIS A 19 3.40 -9.03 17.83
N LYS A 20 4.52 -8.44 18.21
CA LYS A 20 5.05 -7.21 17.59
C LYS A 20 5.53 -7.46 16.16
N SER A 21 6.22 -8.57 15.92
CA SER A 21 6.62 -9.03 14.59
C SER A 21 5.42 -9.37 13.74
N LYS A 22 4.44 -10.09 14.30
CA LYS A 22 3.17 -10.38 13.62
C LYS A 22 2.44 -9.10 13.26
N SER A 23 2.39 -8.10 14.13
CA SER A 23 1.73 -6.81 13.90
C SER A 23 2.34 -6.01 12.73
N ARG A 24 3.68 -5.99 12.63
CA ARG A 24 4.38 -5.20 11.60
C ARG A 24 4.58 -5.96 10.28
N GLY A 25 4.60 -7.29 10.31
CA GLY A 25 4.86 -8.15 9.15
C GLY A 25 6.32 -8.44 8.88
N TYR A 26 7.20 -8.11 9.83
CA TYR A 26 8.64 -8.28 9.71
C TYR A 26 9.22 -8.87 10.99
N GLY A 27 10.20 -9.77 10.87
CA GLY A 27 11.01 -10.18 12.02
C GLY A 27 11.88 -9.00 12.52
N PRO A 28 12.46 -9.08 13.74
CA PRO A 28 13.19 -7.97 14.35
C PRO A 28 14.35 -7.46 13.50
N GLU A 29 15.15 -8.36 12.94
CA GLU A 29 16.26 -8.00 12.06
C GLU A 29 15.78 -7.36 10.76
N CYS A 30 14.77 -7.96 10.12
CA CYS A 30 14.21 -7.44 8.87
C CYS A 30 13.57 -6.06 9.09
N TRP A 31 12.93 -5.85 10.25
CA TRP A 31 12.32 -4.59 10.63
C TRP A 31 13.34 -3.45 10.68
N GLN A 32 14.49 -3.65 11.33
CA GLN A 32 15.53 -2.61 11.40
C GLN A 32 15.99 -2.15 10.02
N LYS A 33 15.98 -3.06 9.05
CA LYS A 33 16.41 -2.79 7.68
C LYS A 33 15.32 -2.18 6.79
N VAL A 34 14.05 -2.18 7.21
CA VAL A 34 12.93 -1.62 6.40
C VAL A 34 12.26 -0.43 7.06
N LYS A 35 12.39 -0.23 8.38
CA LYS A 35 11.66 0.81 9.13
C LYS A 35 11.86 2.23 8.60
N HIS A 36 13.01 2.51 7.98
CA HIS A 36 13.33 3.82 7.38
C HIS A 36 12.75 4.00 5.98
N ALA A 37 12.46 2.90 5.28
CA ALA A 37 11.83 2.88 3.97
C ALA A 37 10.32 2.67 4.07
N LEU A 38 9.80 2.42 5.28
CA LEU A 38 8.38 2.28 5.50
C LEU A 38 7.76 3.67 5.66
N PRO A 39 6.68 3.93 4.93
CA PRO A 39 6.01 5.22 5.01
C PRO A 39 5.47 5.53 6.43
N SER A 40 5.46 6.82 6.82
CA SER A 40 5.08 7.31 8.17
C SER A 40 3.62 7.04 8.54
N ARG A 41 3.25 7.02 9.83
CA ARG A 41 1.90 6.73 10.35
C ARG A 41 0.73 7.15 9.42
N PRO A 42 -0.29 6.29 9.20
CA PRO A 42 -1.43 6.66 8.37
C PRO A 42 -2.10 7.95 8.88
N PRO A 43 -2.59 8.82 7.98
CA PRO A 43 -3.17 10.10 8.32
C PRO A 43 -4.45 9.91 9.12
N THR A 44 -4.75 10.86 10.00
CA THR A 44 -5.98 10.90 10.80
C THR A 44 -7.23 11.14 9.94
N ILE A 45 -7.07 11.69 8.73
CA ILE A 45 -8.15 11.93 7.77
C ILE A 45 -7.82 11.22 6.46
N LYS A 46 -8.74 10.38 5.98
CA LYS A 46 -8.64 9.68 4.70
C LYS A 46 -9.32 10.49 3.58
N THR A 47 -8.66 11.52 3.06
CA THR A 47 -9.14 12.24 1.87
C THR A 47 -8.71 11.54 0.59
N ARG A 48 -9.46 11.76 -0.50
CA ARG A 48 -9.09 11.34 -1.86
C ARG A 48 -9.26 12.53 -2.79
N SER A 49 -8.15 13.14 -3.20
CA SER A 49 -8.16 14.24 -4.14
C SER A 49 -8.25 13.70 -5.56
N ILE A 50 -9.47 13.47 -6.05
CA ILE A 50 -9.76 12.86 -7.36
C ILE A 50 -9.83 13.95 -8.43
N GLU A 51 -9.04 13.79 -9.49
CA GLU A 51 -9.10 14.59 -10.72
C GLU A 51 -10.11 14.00 -11.71
N ASN A 52 -10.08 12.68 -11.90
CA ASN A 52 -10.92 11.99 -12.89
C ASN A 52 -11.33 10.60 -12.39
N ILE A 53 -12.61 10.45 -12.04
CA ILE A 53 -13.14 9.23 -11.44
C ILE A 53 -13.07 8.00 -12.36
N PHE A 54 -13.28 8.17 -13.67
CA PHE A 54 -13.19 7.07 -14.64
C PHE A 54 -11.76 6.52 -14.72
N THR A 55 -10.77 7.40 -14.69
CA THR A 55 -9.36 7.03 -14.66
C THR A 55 -9.00 6.32 -13.36
N VAL A 56 -9.52 6.79 -12.22
CA VAL A 56 -9.34 6.13 -10.92
C VAL A 56 -9.90 4.71 -10.94
N ASN A 57 -11.11 4.52 -11.45
CA ASN A 57 -11.73 3.19 -11.54
C ASN A 57 -10.89 2.24 -12.41
N ALA A 58 -10.43 2.70 -13.57
CA ALA A 58 -9.55 1.91 -14.42
C ALA A 58 -8.21 1.54 -13.74
N VAL A 59 -7.65 2.44 -12.93
CA VAL A 59 -6.45 2.15 -12.12
C VAL A 59 -6.74 1.07 -11.07
N TYR A 60 -7.87 1.15 -10.36
CA TYR A 60 -8.25 0.15 -9.37
C TYR A 60 -8.49 -1.23 -9.99
N GLU A 61 -9.20 -1.31 -11.11
CA GLU A 61 -9.38 -2.57 -11.84
C GLU A 61 -8.02 -3.18 -12.24
N SER A 62 -7.09 -2.36 -12.75
CA SER A 62 -5.76 -2.84 -13.13
C SER A 62 -4.94 -3.34 -11.92
N ILE A 63 -5.05 -2.67 -10.77
CA ILE A 63 -4.43 -3.14 -9.52
C ILE A 63 -5.06 -4.47 -9.09
N GLY A 64 -6.39 -4.59 -9.17
CA GLY A 64 -7.14 -5.81 -8.83
C GLY A 64 -6.68 -7.01 -9.65
N VAL A 65 -6.54 -6.83 -10.97
CA VAL A 65 -6.00 -7.89 -11.85
C VAL A 65 -4.60 -8.33 -11.42
N ARG A 66 -3.70 -7.39 -11.09
CA ARG A 66 -2.30 -7.69 -10.72
C ARG A 66 -2.17 -8.41 -9.38
N VAL A 67 -3.03 -8.07 -8.42
CA VAL A 67 -2.98 -8.68 -7.07
C VAL A 67 -3.82 -9.95 -6.98
N SER A 68 -4.59 -10.29 -8.00
CA SER A 68 -5.57 -11.39 -7.95
C SER A 68 -4.98 -12.75 -7.59
N SER A 69 -3.75 -13.02 -8.04
CA SER A 69 -2.99 -14.24 -7.77
C SER A 69 -2.23 -14.23 -6.44
N HIS A 70 -2.22 -13.10 -5.72
CA HIS A 70 -1.50 -12.99 -4.45
C HIS A 70 -2.33 -13.57 -3.30
N SER A 71 -1.64 -14.13 -2.32
CA SER A 71 -2.24 -14.59 -1.07
C SER A 71 -2.12 -13.52 0.02
N CYS A 72 -3.15 -13.41 0.85
CA CYS A 72 -3.14 -12.61 2.06
C CYS A 72 -2.00 -13.09 2.97
N PRO A 73 -1.05 -12.22 3.32
CA PRO A 73 0.09 -12.61 4.17
C PRO A 73 -0.29 -12.84 5.64
N SER A 74 -1.54 -12.56 6.03
CA SER A 74 -2.08 -12.88 7.35
C SER A 74 -2.76 -14.25 7.37
N CYS A 75 -3.76 -14.47 6.50
CA CYS A 75 -4.61 -15.68 6.55
C CYS A 75 -4.41 -16.66 5.38
N GLY A 76 -3.59 -16.33 4.38
CA GLY A 76 -3.32 -17.15 3.21
C GLY A 76 -4.38 -17.15 2.11
N ALA A 77 -5.54 -16.50 2.30
CA ALA A 77 -6.60 -16.44 1.29
C ALA A 77 -6.18 -15.68 0.02
N LEU A 78 -6.68 -16.08 -1.15
CA LEU A 78 -6.46 -15.34 -2.39
C LEU A 78 -7.07 -13.93 -2.32
N LEU A 79 -6.42 -12.98 -2.98
CA LEU A 79 -6.83 -11.56 -3.04
C LEU A 79 -7.59 -11.21 -4.33
N GLY A 80 -8.04 -12.20 -5.11
CA GLY A 80 -8.80 -12.03 -6.35
C GLY A 80 -10.05 -11.16 -6.27
N SER A 81 -10.68 -11.08 -5.10
CA SER A 81 -11.87 -10.27 -4.83
C SER A 81 -11.64 -9.23 -3.71
N ALA A 82 -10.38 -8.85 -3.47
CA ALA A 82 -10.06 -7.85 -2.45
C ALA A 82 -10.55 -6.46 -2.87
N GLU A 83 -11.21 -5.75 -1.94
CA GLU A 83 -11.59 -4.37 -2.18
C GLU A 83 -10.35 -3.46 -2.14
N ILE A 84 -10.24 -2.58 -3.13
CA ILE A 84 -9.14 -1.63 -3.24
C ILE A 84 -9.62 -0.26 -2.78
N HIS A 85 -8.85 0.34 -1.88
CA HIS A 85 -9.09 1.70 -1.43
C HIS A 85 -7.79 2.47 -1.30
N SER A 86 -7.89 3.80 -1.36
CA SER A 86 -6.75 4.69 -1.23
C SER A 86 -7.09 5.95 -0.44
N TYR A 87 -6.04 6.69 -0.10
CA TYR A 87 -6.14 8.05 0.38
C TYR A 87 -4.87 8.84 0.05
N ASP A 88 -5.00 10.16 0.06
CA ASP A 88 -3.91 11.09 -0.18
C ASP A 88 -2.79 10.89 0.85
N HIS A 89 -1.57 10.73 0.37
CA HIS A 89 -0.38 10.64 1.20
C HIS A 89 0.85 11.15 0.45
N GLU A 90 1.72 11.92 1.10
CA GLU A 90 2.90 12.51 0.45
C GLU A 90 3.89 11.45 -0.03
N ASP A 91 4.13 10.42 0.81
CA ASP A 91 4.89 9.21 0.42
C ASP A 91 4.07 8.19 -0.40
N GLY A 92 3.07 8.65 -1.14
CA GLY A 92 2.18 7.80 -1.92
C GLY A 92 2.60 7.54 -3.35
N LEU A 93 1.86 6.65 -4.00
CA LEU A 93 2.00 6.33 -5.42
C LEU A 93 1.35 7.43 -6.26
N ASN A 94 2.06 7.91 -7.27
CA ASN A 94 1.50 8.86 -8.24
C ASN A 94 0.59 8.15 -9.24
N LEU A 95 -0.66 7.91 -8.84
CA LEU A 95 -1.66 7.24 -9.66
C LEU A 95 -2.40 8.22 -10.56
N ARG A 96 -2.68 7.80 -11.81
CA ARG A 96 -3.49 8.59 -12.73
C ARG A 96 -4.89 8.83 -12.16
N GLY A 97 -5.47 10.00 -12.45
CA GLY A 97 -6.81 10.36 -12.01
C GLY A 97 -6.87 10.92 -10.58
N PHE A 98 -5.73 11.04 -9.89
CA PHE A 98 -5.61 11.69 -8.60
C PHE A 98 -4.76 12.96 -8.70
N LEU A 99 -5.13 13.99 -7.93
CA LEU A 99 -4.39 15.25 -7.81
C LEU A 99 -3.20 15.14 -6.83
N ARG A 100 -3.22 14.13 -5.94
CA ARG A 100 -2.18 13.89 -4.93
C ARG A 100 -1.70 12.43 -4.97
N PRO A 101 -0.46 12.13 -4.54
CA PRO A 101 -0.01 10.76 -4.43
C PRO A 101 -0.88 9.97 -3.44
N GLN A 102 -1.07 8.68 -3.70
CA GLN A 102 -2.03 7.82 -3.02
C GLN A 102 -1.35 6.67 -2.30
N TRP A 103 -1.70 6.45 -1.04
CA TRP A 103 -1.49 5.14 -0.44
C TRP A 103 -2.62 4.20 -0.79
N VAL A 104 -2.27 3.04 -1.33
CA VAL A 104 -3.24 2.02 -1.74
C VAL A 104 -3.21 0.85 -0.78
N TYR A 105 -4.40 0.40 -0.41
CA TYR A 105 -4.64 -0.74 0.45
C TYR A 105 -5.63 -1.69 -0.21
N LEU A 106 -5.49 -2.96 0.16
CA LEU A 106 -6.41 -4.03 -0.22
C LEU A 106 -6.98 -4.65 1.04
N SER A 107 -8.30 -4.73 1.14
CA SER A 107 -8.96 -5.44 2.23
C SER A 107 -9.10 -6.91 1.87
N CYS A 108 -8.51 -7.79 2.67
CA CYS A 108 -8.63 -9.23 2.43
C CYS A 108 -10.09 -9.68 2.59
N PRO A 109 -10.69 -10.36 1.60
CA PRO A 109 -12.09 -10.76 1.65
C PRO A 109 -12.38 -11.80 2.74
N ARG A 110 -11.35 -12.53 3.23
CA ARG A 110 -11.51 -13.55 4.27
C ARG A 110 -11.35 -13.02 5.69
N CYS A 111 -10.33 -12.20 5.95
CA CYS A 111 -10.02 -11.75 7.32
C CYS A 111 -10.18 -10.24 7.54
N GLY A 112 -10.63 -9.49 6.54
CA GLY A 112 -10.92 -8.05 6.64
C GLY A 112 -9.69 -7.17 6.86
N ILE A 113 -8.49 -7.72 6.69
CA ILE A 113 -7.24 -7.02 7.00
C ILE A 113 -6.84 -6.11 5.85
N ASP A 114 -6.47 -4.87 6.17
CA ASP A 114 -5.94 -3.93 5.17
C ASP A 114 -4.45 -4.18 4.94
N ILE A 115 -4.10 -4.46 3.69
CA ILE A 115 -2.74 -4.74 3.24
C ILE A 115 -2.30 -3.60 2.35
N ALA A 116 -1.27 -2.86 2.75
CA ALA A 116 -0.68 -1.85 1.89
C ALA A 116 -0.10 -2.50 0.62
N LEU A 117 -0.42 -1.95 -0.55
CA LEU A 117 -0.05 -2.52 -1.85
C LEU A 117 1.47 -2.75 -2.00
N HIS A 118 2.29 -1.83 -1.49
CA HIS A 118 3.76 -1.95 -1.50
C HIS A 118 4.30 -3.17 -0.75
N LYS A 119 3.49 -3.82 0.11
CA LYS A 119 3.85 -5.06 0.81
C LYS A 119 3.64 -6.31 -0.05
N LEU A 120 2.83 -6.20 -1.11
CA LEU A 120 2.55 -7.29 -2.04
C LEU A 120 3.45 -7.22 -3.28
N THR A 121 3.78 -6.01 -3.73
CA THR A 121 4.51 -5.79 -4.98
C THR A 121 5.78 -4.97 -4.73
N ARG A 122 6.94 -5.47 -5.18
CA ARG A 122 8.20 -4.71 -5.16
C ARG A 122 8.13 -3.42 -6.00
N ASN A 123 7.28 -3.41 -7.03
CA ASN A 123 7.13 -2.32 -7.99
C ASN A 123 5.74 -1.64 -7.94
N GLY A 124 5.00 -1.75 -6.82
CA GLY A 124 3.76 -1.01 -6.50
C GLY A 124 2.63 -1.04 -7.53
N CYS A 125 2.86 -0.37 -8.66
CA CYS A 125 1.93 0.02 -9.71
C CYS A 125 2.49 -0.21 -11.15
N GLY A 126 3.80 -0.48 -11.34
CA GLY A 126 4.42 -0.52 -12.68
C GLY A 126 4.11 0.75 -13.50
N ASP A 127 3.73 0.58 -14.78
CA ASP A 127 3.39 1.69 -15.71
C ASP A 127 2.13 2.50 -15.33
N LEU A 128 1.38 2.05 -14.31
CA LEU A 128 0.22 2.79 -13.80
C LEU A 128 0.63 4.07 -13.06
N CYS A 129 1.88 4.13 -12.60
CA CYS A 129 2.43 5.33 -11.96
C CYS A 129 3.00 6.31 -12.99
N LYS A 130 2.69 7.61 -12.85
CA LYS A 130 3.39 8.67 -13.59
C LYS A 130 4.66 9.07 -12.83
N HIS A 131 5.77 9.24 -13.54
CA HIS A 131 6.95 9.95 -13.01
C HIS A 131 6.65 11.44 -12.96
N TYR A 132 5.97 11.93 -11.91
CA TYR A 132 6.04 13.35 -11.61
C TYR A 132 7.37 13.61 -10.92
N ARG A 133 8.21 14.45 -11.55
CA ARG A 133 9.36 15.06 -10.88
C ARG A 133 8.81 15.69 -9.58
N GLN A 134 9.35 15.30 -8.43
CA GLN A 134 9.02 15.96 -7.17
C GLN A 134 9.50 17.40 -7.30
N ILE A 135 8.59 18.30 -7.64
CA ILE A 135 8.83 19.73 -7.54
C ILE A 135 8.73 20.02 -6.05
N SER A 136 9.82 20.45 -5.44
CA SER A 136 9.82 20.81 -4.02
C SER A 136 8.77 21.89 -3.75
N ILE A 137 8.19 21.95 -2.55
CA ILE A 137 7.30 23.06 -2.15
C ILE A 137 7.99 24.42 -2.38
N ALA A 138 9.33 24.46 -2.29
CA ALA A 138 10.13 25.63 -2.61
C ALA A 138 10.14 26.01 -4.10
N GLU A 139 9.99 25.07 -5.03
CA GLU A 139 9.85 25.32 -6.47
C GLU A 139 8.41 25.64 -6.87
N ALA A 140 7.40 25.14 -6.15
CA ALA A 140 5.98 25.46 -6.39
C ALA A 140 5.58 26.87 -5.92
N LEU A 141 6.37 27.47 -5.02
CA LEU A 141 6.11 28.79 -4.42
C LEU A 141 7.05 29.90 -4.92
N ARG A 142 7.87 29.64 -5.93
CA ARG A 142 8.64 30.68 -6.60
C ARG A 142 7.76 31.39 -7.62
N VAL A 143 7.44 32.64 -7.31
CA VAL A 143 7.04 33.69 -8.27
C VAL A 143 8.12 33.83 -9.35
#